data_AF-A0A437N8D8-F1
#
_entry.id   AF-A0A437N8D8-F1
#
_cell.length_a   1.000
_cell.length_b   1.000
_cell.length_c   1.000
_cell.angle_alpha   90.00
_cell.angle_beta   90.00
_cell.angle_gamma   90.00
#
_symmetry.space_group_name_H-M   'P 1'
#
loop_
_entity.id
_entity.type
_entity.pdbx_description
1 polymer ?
#
loop_
_entity_poly.entity_id
_entity_poly.type
_entity_poly.pdbx_seq_one_letter_code
_entity_poly.pdbx_strand_id
1 'polypeptide(L)' 'MRKLYRFVTAHRVGKWYPDLMQAKAQAYRIGAGFMAQRSGEFCAYLGTRLEVLLPDGRVQPFQAAT' A
#
# COMPACT_ATOMS: atom_id res chain seq x y z
N MET A 1 -3.78 9.98 -17.14
CA MET A 1 -3.01 9.93 -15.87
C MET A 1 -2.56 8.48 -15.63
N ARG A 2 -1.47 8.24 -14.89
CA ARG A 2 -1.02 6.88 -14.54
C ARG A 2 -1.67 6.42 -13.23
N LYS A 3 -1.69 5.11 -12.95
CA LYS A 3 -2.18 4.58 -11.66
C LYS A 3 -1.28 5.07 -10.51
N LEU A 4 -1.87 5.37 -9.36
CA LEU A 4 -1.14 5.67 -8.12
C LEU A 4 -1.53 4.67 -7.02
N TYR A 5 -0.66 4.50 -6.03
CA TYR A 5 -0.77 3.52 -4.96
C TYR A 5 -0.60 4.19 -3.60
N ARG A 6 -1.37 3.77 -2.59
CA ARG A 6 -1.13 4.14 -1.18
C ARG A 6 -1.56 3.02 -0.25
N PHE A 7 -0.97 2.95 0.92
CA PHE A 7 -1.45 2.10 2.00
C PHE A 7 -2.23 2.91 3.02
N VAL A 8 -3.33 2.34 3.51
CA VAL A 8 -4.19 2.93 4.54
C VAL A 8 -4.32 1.95 5.68
N THR A 9 -4.05 2.41 6.90
CA THR A 9 -4.25 1.66 8.14
C THR A 9 -5.42 2.25 8.92
N ALA A 10 -5.78 1.65 10.06
CA ALA A 10 -6.82 2.18 10.94
C ALA A 10 -6.52 3.62 11.43
N HIS A 11 -5.23 3.98 11.55
CA HIS A 11 -4.81 5.25 12.17
C HIS A 11 -4.07 6.19 11.21
N ARG A 12 -3.66 5.74 10.02
CA ARG A 12 -2.83 6.52 9.10
C ARG A 12 -3.23 6.30 7.65
N VAL A 13 -3.22 7.38 6.87
CA VAL A 13 -3.43 7.36 5.42
C VAL A 13 -2.11 7.71 4.74
N GLY A 14 -1.58 6.80 3.92
CA GLY A 14 -0.37 7.03 3.14
C GLY A 14 -0.58 8.06 2.02
N LYS A 15 0.53 8.61 1.51
CA LYS A 15 0.53 9.44 0.31
C LYS A 15 0.32 8.57 -0.93
N TRP A 16 -0.14 9.19 -2.02
CA TRP A 16 -0.17 8.56 -3.33
C TRP A 16 1.23 8.51 -3.94
N TYR A 17 1.63 7.34 -4.41
CA TYR A 17 2.90 7.10 -5.08
C TYR A 17 2.67 6.51 -6.48
N PRO A 18 3.49 6.87 -7.48
CA PRO A 18 3.36 6.33 -8.83
C PRO A 18 3.84 4.89 -8.96
N ASP A 19 4.55 4.38 -7.96
CA ASP A 19 5.15 3.05 -7.94
C ASP A 19 4.70 2.25 -6.70
N LEU A 20 4.36 0.98 -6.91
CA LEU A 20 3.87 0.10 -5.85
C LEU A 20 4.98 -0.24 -4.85
N MET A 21 6.23 -0.40 -5.31
CA MET A 21 7.35 -0.69 -4.41
C MET A 21 7.66 0.48 -3.50
N GLN A 22 7.59 1.71 -4.02
CA GLN A 22 7.70 2.92 -3.22
C GLN A 22 6.57 3.01 -2.17
N ALA A 23 5.34 2.68 -2.54
CA ALA A 23 4.22 2.64 -1.59
C ALA A 23 4.44 1.60 -0.48
N LYS A 24 4.92 0.38 -0.82
CA LYS A 24 5.27 -0.68 0.14
C LYS A 24 6.39 -0.26 1.08
N ALA A 25 7.45 0.35 0.56
CA ALA A 25 8.57 0.84 1.36
C ALA A 25 8.14 1.90 2.38
N GLN A 26 7.25 2.82 1.97
CA GLN A 26 6.69 3.81 2.89
C GLN A 26 5.73 3.19 3.89
N ALA A 27 4.92 2.21 3.47
CA ALA A 27 4.03 1.45 4.35
C ALA A 27 4.82 0.74 5.46
N TYR A 28 5.93 0.08 5.11
CA TYR A 28 6.86 -0.50 6.08
C TYR A 28 7.37 0.55 7.07
N ARG A 29 7.84 1.70 6.58
CA ARG A 29 8.39 2.78 7.41
C ARG A 29 7.37 3.40 8.39
N ILE A 30 6.08 3.42 8.04
CA ILE A 30 5.03 3.96 8.92
C ILE A 30 4.40 2.90 9.83
N GLY A 31 4.88 1.65 9.80
CA GLY A 31 4.40 0.55 10.64
C GLY A 31 3.10 -0.09 10.12
N ALA A 32 2.83 -0.04 8.82
CA ALA A 32 1.62 -0.63 8.22
C ALA A 32 1.77 -2.12 7.87
N GLY A 33 2.97 -2.68 8.02
CA GLY A 33 3.32 -4.06 7.72
C GLY A 33 4.82 -4.31 7.89
N PHE A 34 5.28 -5.47 7.44
CA PHE A 34 6.70 -5.86 7.46
C PHE A 34 7.16 -6.39 6.10
N MET A 35 8.48 -6.35 5.85
CA MET A 35 9.08 -7.01 4.69
C MET A 35 9.55 -8.40 5.10
N ALA A 36 9.00 -9.44 4.47
CA ALA A 36 9.43 -10.81 4.67
C ALA A 36 10.81 -10.99 4.01
N GLN A 37 11.87 -11.08 4.83
CA GLN A 37 13.26 -11.13 4.35
C GLN A 37 13.55 -12.30 3.41
N ARG A 38 12.85 -13.43 3.56
CA ARG A 38 13.03 -14.61 2.70
C ARG A 38 12.42 -14.47 1.31
N SER A 39 11.24 -13.87 1.19
CA SER A 39 10.53 -13.73 -0.08
C SER A 39 10.70 -12.36 -0.74
N GLY A 40 11.15 -11.36 0.02
CA GLY A 40 11.16 -9.96 -0.41
C GLY A 40 9.76 -9.35 -0.52
N GLU A 41 8.73 -10.04 -0.01
CA GLU A 41 7.36 -9.58 -0.08
C GLU A 41 7.00 -8.65 1.09
N PHE A 42 6.11 -7.71 0.80
CA PHE A 42 5.52 -6.86 1.83
C PHE A 42 4.25 -7.52 2.36
N CYS A 43 4.26 -7.87 3.64
CA CYS A 43 3.09 -8.40 4.35
C CYS A 43 2.43 -7.26 5.13
N ALA A 44 1.20 -6.92 4.75
CA ALA A 44 0.42 -5.89 5.41
C ALA A 44 -0.14 -6.39 6.74
N TYR A 45 -0.14 -5.55 7.78
CA TYR A 45 -0.82 -5.89 9.04
C TYR A 45 -2.33 -5.91 8.88
N LEU A 46 -3.02 -6.56 9.82
CA LEU A 46 -4.48 -6.61 9.87
C LEU A 46 -5.06 -5.19 9.84
N GLY A 47 -6.03 -4.97 8.93
CA GLY A 47 -6.67 -3.66 8.74
C GLY A 47 -5.89 -2.68 7.87
N THR A 48 -4.66 -3.03 7.44
CA THR A 48 -3.96 -2.30 6.39
C THR A 48 -4.50 -2.73 5.03
N ARG A 49 -4.91 -1.76 4.21
CA ARG A 49 -5.36 -1.97 2.83
C ARG A 49 -4.50 -1.19 1.84
N LEU A 50 -4.32 -1.75 0.65
CA LEU A 50 -3.80 -1.02 -0.50
C LEU A 50 -4.95 -0.28 -1.17
N GLU A 51 -4.75 0.97 -1.55
CA GLU A 51 -5.66 1.68 -2.44
C GLU A 51 -4.93 2.03 -3.73
N VAL A 52 -5.65 1.91 -4.85
CA VAL A 52 -5.15 2.21 -6.19
C VAL A 52 -6.02 3.32 -6.79
N LEU A 53 -5.41 4.46 -7.10
CA LEU A 53 -6.04 5.52 -7.86
C LEU A 53 -5.90 5.21 -9.36
N LEU A 54 -7.02 5.04 -10.03
CA LEU A 54 -7.08 4.80 -11.47
C LEU A 54 -6.91 6.10 -12.28
N PRO A 55 -6.54 6.01 -13.57
CA PRO A 55 -6.41 7.17 -14.46
C PRO A 55 -7.64 8.06 -14.57
N ASP A 56 -8.82 7.51 -14.30
CA ASP A 56 -10.13 8.17 -14.35
C ASP A 56 -10.57 8.75 -12.99
N GLY A 57 -9.69 8.75 -11.99
CA GLY A 57 -9.94 9.32 -10.67
C GLY A 57 -10.62 8.37 -9.67
N ARG A 58 -11.00 7.15 -10.09
CA ARG A 58 -11.61 6.18 -9.17
C ARG A 58 -10.57 5.56 -8.25
N VAL A 59 -10.90 5.38 -6.97
CA VAL A 59 -10.07 4.65 -6.00
C VAL A 59 -10.61 3.25 -5.83
N GLN A 60 -9.77 2.24 -6.10
CA GLN A 60 -10.07 0.84 -5.82
C GLN A 60 -9.29 0.37 -4.58
N PRO A 61 -9.97 -0.07 -3.51
CA PRO A 61 -9.31 -0.77 -2.42
C PRO A 61 -8.98 -2.20 -2.83
N PHE A 62 -7.77 -2.64 -2.52
CA PHE A 62 -7.32 -4.02 -2.64
C PHE A 62 -6.98 -4.52 -1.23
N GLN A 63 -7.63 -5.61 -0.82
CA GLN A 63 -7.18 -6.35 0.36
C GLN A 63 -5.84 -6.97 0.00
N ALA A 64 -4.76 -6.52 0.63
CA ALA A 64 -3.49 -7.21 0.52
C ALA A 64 -3.74 -8.63 1.07
N ALA A 65 -3.70 -9.63 0.20
CA ALA A 65 -3.91 -11.03 0.57
C ALA A 65 -2.96 -11.38 1.72
N THR A 66 -3.52 -12.02 2.75
CA THR A 66 -2.81 -12.58 3.90
C THR A 66 -1.89 -13.69 3.48
#